data_AF-A0A8T6CYI0-F1
#
_entry.id   AF-A0A8T6CYI0-F1
#
_cell.length_a   1.000
_cell.length_b   1.000
_cell.length_c   1.000
_cell.angle_alpha   90.00
_cell.angle_beta   90.00
_cell.angle_gamma   90.00
#
_symmetry.space_group_name_H-M   'P 1'
#
loop_
_entity.id
_entity.type
_entity.pdbx_description
1 polymer ?
#
loop_
_entity_poly.entity_id
_entity_poly.type
_entity_poly.pdbx_seq_one_letter_code
_entity_poly.pdbx_strand_id
1 'polypeptide(L)'
;MSIVTILVLPVLAASAYLPLMAYRHWTGAWRKAALAPLLILLLWIVLILSGRAVDPASHALWQLEMFGWAMGTMVYMVAAFTIKSILDKSRR
;
A
#
# COMPACT_ATOMS: atom_id res chain seq x y z
N MET A 1 1.56 -0.40 24.58
CA MET A 1 1.22 -0.19 23.14
C MET A 1 0.68 1.23 23.00
N SER A 2 1.34 2.08 22.22
CA SER A 2 0.91 3.48 22.04
C SER A 2 -0.37 3.55 21.18
N ILE A 3 -1.27 4.50 21.46
CA ILE A 3 -2.53 4.74 20.71
C ILE A 3 -2.31 4.81 19.19
N VAL A 4 -1.18 5.37 18.77
CA VAL A 4 -0.77 5.46 17.36
C VAL A 4 -0.63 4.09 16.70
N THR A 5 -0.12 3.09 17.41
CA THR A 5 0.04 1.71 16.88
C THR A 5 -1.33 1.06 16.63
N ILE A 6 -2.31 1.34 17.49
CA ILE A 6 -3.68 0.80 17.38
C ILE A 6 -4.42 1.42 16.19
N LEU A 7 -4.13 2.68 15.84
CA LEU A 7 -4.70 3.36 14.67
C LEU A 7 -4.01 2.97 13.35
N VAL A 8 -2.70 2.78 13.36
CA VAL A 8 -1.92 2.52 12.13
C VAL A 8 -2.14 1.09 11.61
N LEU A 9 -2.30 0.10 12.49
CA LEU A 9 -2.54 -1.30 12.11
C LEU A 9 -3.80 -1.50 11.25
N PRO A 10 -5.00 -1.01 11.63
CA PRO A 10 -6.21 -1.17 10.81
C PRO A 10 -6.13 -0.38 9.50
N VAL A 11 -5.45 0.77 9.48
CA VAL A 11 -5.23 1.56 8.26
C VAL A 11 -4.31 0.81 7.29
N LEU A 12 -3.24 0.18 7.78
CA LEU A 12 -2.40 -0.71 6.99
C LEU A 12 -3.16 -1.95 6.49
N ALA A 13 -3.97 -2.56 7.36
CA ALA A 13 -4.79 -3.71 6.99
C ALA A 13 -5.80 -3.35 5.91
N ALA A 14 -6.50 -2.23 6.04
CA ALA A 14 -7.44 -1.73 5.03
C ALA A 14 -6.73 -1.39 3.71
N SER A 15 -5.55 -0.75 3.81
CA SER A 15 -4.72 -0.40 2.67
C SER A 15 -4.19 -1.61 1.91
N ALA A 16 -3.84 -2.71 2.61
CA ALA A 16 -3.43 -3.97 2.01
C ALA A 16 -4.61 -4.81 1.49
N TYR A 17 -5.80 -4.68 2.09
CA TYR A 17 -7.00 -5.40 1.69
C TYR A 17 -7.52 -4.95 0.30
N LEU A 18 -7.44 -3.65 0.00
CA LEU A 18 -7.80 -3.05 -1.30
C LEU A 18 -7.06 -3.69 -2.50
N PRO A 19 -5.71 -3.72 -2.55
CA PRO A 19 -4.96 -4.35 -3.62
C PRO A 19 -5.12 -5.87 -3.63
N LEU A 20 -5.30 -6.52 -2.48
CA LEU A 20 -5.55 -7.96 -2.41
C LEU A 20 -6.88 -8.35 -3.05
N MET A 21 -7.95 -7.58 -2.81
CA MET A 21 -9.24 -7.78 -3.45
C MET A 21 -9.20 -7.46 -4.94
N ALA A 22 -8.53 -6.37 -5.34
CA ALA A 22 -8.34 -6.04 -6.76
C ALA A 22 -7.54 -7.12 -7.50
N TYR A 23 -6.52 -7.72 -6.87
CA TYR A 23 -5.78 -8.85 -7.43
C TYR A 23 -6.67 -10.07 -7.73
N ARG A 24 -7.69 -10.34 -6.90
CA ARG A 24 -8.64 -11.43 -7.13
C ARG A 24 -9.67 -11.11 -8.21
N HIS A 25 -10.04 -9.85 -8.37
CA HIS A 25 -11.05 -9.41 -9.34
C HIS A 25 -10.49 -9.04 -10.71
N TRP A 26 -9.22 -8.63 -10.81
CA TRP A 26 -8.62 -8.13 -12.04
C TRP A 26 -7.86 -9.23 -12.77
N THR A 27 -8.00 -9.27 -14.11
CA THR A 27 -7.36 -10.24 -14.99
C THR A 27 -6.28 -9.59 -15.85
N GLY A 28 -5.28 -10.37 -16.30
CA GLY A 28 -4.23 -9.89 -17.20
C GLY A 28 -3.23 -8.91 -16.56
N ALA A 29 -2.82 -7.88 -17.31
CA ALA A 29 -1.81 -6.89 -16.89
C ALA A 29 -2.24 -6.08 -15.65
N TRP A 30 -3.55 -5.86 -15.47
CA TRP A 30 -4.12 -5.15 -14.32
C TRP A 30 -3.87 -5.87 -12.99
N ARG A 31 -3.80 -7.22 -13.02
CA ARG A 31 -3.46 -8.02 -11.84
C ARG A 31 -2.05 -7.74 -11.32
N LYS A 32 -1.10 -7.43 -12.23
CA LYS A 32 0.27 -7.03 -11.85
C LYS A 32 0.30 -5.62 -11.26
N ALA A 33 -0.51 -4.71 -11.79
CA ALA A 33 -0.65 -3.35 -11.26
C ALA A 33 -1.22 -3.34 -9.82
N ALA A 34 -2.19 -4.20 -9.53
CA ALA A 34 -2.71 -4.36 -8.16
C ALA A 34 -1.66 -4.90 -7.17
N LEU A 35 -0.65 -5.63 -7.65
CA LEU A 35 0.43 -6.18 -6.81
C LEU A 35 1.56 -5.18 -6.53
N ALA A 36 1.72 -4.15 -7.36
CA ALA A 36 2.77 -3.15 -7.24
C ALA A 36 2.79 -2.46 -5.86
N PRO A 37 1.67 -1.94 -5.31
CA PRO A 37 1.68 -1.31 -4.00
C PRO A 37 2.04 -2.29 -2.88
N LEU A 38 1.66 -3.58 -3.00
CA LEU A 38 2.05 -4.61 -2.02
C LEU A 38 3.55 -4.89 -2.03
N LEU A 39 4.16 -4.99 -3.21
CA LEU A 39 5.61 -5.19 -3.33
C LEU A 39 6.40 -4.02 -2.76
N ILE A 40 5.96 -2.79 -3.03
CA ILE A 40 6.63 -1.60 -2.51
C ILE A 40 6.47 -1.51 -0.99
N LEU A 41 5.28 -1.83 -0.46
CA LEU A 41 5.06 -1.89 0.98
C LEU A 41 5.98 -2.93 1.65
N LEU A 42 6.15 -4.10 1.03
CA LEU A 42 7.02 -5.16 1.54
C LEU A 42 8.49 -4.72 1.54
N LEU A 43 8.95 -4.07 0.47
CA LEU A 43 10.29 -3.47 0.40
C LEU A 43 10.49 -2.41 1.49
N TRP A 44 9.47 -1.57 1.72
CA TRP A 44 9.55 -0.48 2.70
C TRP A 44 9.60 -1.00 4.14
N ILE A 45 8.83 -2.04 4.46
CA ILE A 45 8.90 -2.72 5.76
C ILE A 45 10.30 -3.29 5.99
N VAL A 46 10.90 -3.93 4.98
CA VAL A 46 12.27 -4.47 5.07
C VAL A 46 13.27 -3.34 5.31
N LEU A 47 13.15 -2.20 4.62
CA LEU A 47 14.00 -1.04 4.82
C LEU A 47 13.89 -0.50 6.26
N ILE A 48 12.68 -0.29 6.77
CA ILE A 48 12.46 0.19 8.14
C ILE A 48 13.05 -0.80 9.17
N LEU A 49 12.80 -2.09 9.01
CA LEU A 49 13.34 -3.12 9.91
C LEU A 49 14.87 -3.16 9.88
N SER A 50 15.48 -3.10 8.70
CA SER A 50 16.93 -3.08 8.54
C SER A 50 17.56 -1.81 9.13
N GLY A 51 16.94 -0.64 8.93
CA GLY A 51 17.39 0.62 9.50
C GLY A 51 17.34 0.61 11.02
N ARG A 52 16.23 0.12 11.62
CA ARG A 52 16.11 -0.01 13.08
C ARG A 52 17.03 -1.07 13.69
N ALA A 53 17.43 -2.08 12.93
CA ALA A 53 18.38 -3.09 13.38
C ALA A 53 19.81 -2.55 13.47
N VAL A 54 20.16 -1.56 12.64
CA VAL A 54 21.48 -0.91 12.64
C VAL A 54 21.53 0.27 13.61
N ASP A 55 20.46 1.06 13.67
CA ASP A 55 20.34 2.19 14.58
C ASP A 55 18.90 2.30 15.13
N PRO A 56 18.69 2.12 16.45
CA PRO A 56 17.38 2.27 17.07
C PRO A 56 16.73 3.65 16.87
N ALA A 57 17.54 4.69 16.62
CA ALA A 57 17.09 6.05 16.31
C ALA A 57 16.71 6.26 14.83
N SER A 58 17.11 5.35 13.94
CA SER A 58 16.67 5.38 12.55
C SER A 58 15.16 5.13 12.45
N HIS A 59 14.52 5.85 11.54
CA HIS A 59 13.05 5.87 11.38
C HIS A 59 12.30 6.22 12.68
N ALA A 60 12.75 7.24 13.42
CA ALA A 60 12.05 7.76 14.60
C ALA A 60 10.56 8.10 14.31
N LEU A 61 10.24 8.43 13.06
CA LEU A 61 8.90 8.75 12.56
C LEU A 61 8.28 7.63 11.71
N TRP A 62 8.72 6.37 11.86
CA TRP A 62 8.25 5.23 11.06
C TRP A 62 6.71 5.11 11.00
N GLN A 63 6.00 5.55 12.03
CA GLN A 63 4.53 5.55 12.07
C GLN A 63 3.92 6.52 11.04
N LEU A 64 4.53 7.70 10.85
CA LEU A 64 4.12 8.67 9.84
C LEU A 64 4.42 8.15 8.43
N GLU A 65 5.58 7.49 8.26
CA GLU A 65 5.96 6.87 6.98
C GLU A 65 4.95 5.78 6.58
N MET A 66 4.56 4.90 7.52
CA MET A 66 3.56 3.87 7.28
C MET A 66 2.16 4.45 7.00
N PHE A 67 1.80 5.55 7.66
CA PHE A 67 0.57 6.29 7.37
C PHE A 67 0.58 6.91 5.96
N GLY A 68 1.69 7.55 5.59
CA GLY A 68 1.90 8.09 4.23
C GLY A 68 1.80 7.00 3.16
N TRP A 69 2.34 5.82 3.43
CA TRP A 69 2.19 4.66 2.56
C TRP A 69 0.75 4.19 2.40
N ALA A 70 0.00 4.14 3.50
CA ALA A 70 -1.40 3.74 3.45
C ALA A 70 -2.24 4.70 2.59
N MET A 71 -2.00 6.01 2.76
CA MET A 71 -2.63 7.07 1.96
C MET A 71 -2.21 7.00 0.49
N GLY A 72 -0.92 6.82 0.20
CA GLY A 72 -0.40 6.69 -1.15
C GLY A 72 -0.98 5.47 -1.89
N THR A 73 -1.14 4.35 -1.17
CA THR A 73 -1.79 3.15 -1.71
C THR A 73 -3.26 3.40 -2.02
N MET A 74 -3.99 4.11 -1.15
CA MET A 74 -5.37 4.51 -1.43
C MET A 74 -5.48 5.37 -2.70
N VAL A 75 -4.64 6.40 -2.83
CA VAL A 75 -4.62 7.29 -4.01
C VAL A 75 -4.27 6.49 -5.28
N TYR A 76 -3.28 5.61 -5.20
CA TYR A 76 -2.90 4.73 -6.32
C TYR A 76 -4.07 3.84 -6.76
N MET A 77 -4.75 3.20 -5.82
CA MET A 77 -5.88 2.32 -6.12
C MET A 77 -7.02 3.09 -6.78
N VAL A 78 -7.37 4.28 -6.27
CA VAL A 78 -8.40 5.15 -6.90
C VAL A 78 -8.01 5.54 -8.32
N ALA A 79 -6.76 5.92 -8.55
CA ALA A 79 -6.26 6.23 -9.88
C ALA A 79 -6.34 5.00 -10.81
N ALA A 80 -5.90 3.83 -10.34
CA ALA A 80 -5.94 2.59 -11.10
C ALA A 80 -7.37 2.15 -11.46
N PHE A 81 -8.32 2.24 -10.53
CA PHE A 81 -9.74 1.99 -10.80
C PHE A 81 -10.31 2.97 -11.84
N THR A 82 -9.93 4.26 -11.75
CA THR A 82 -10.38 5.30 -12.68
C THR A 82 -9.85 5.05 -14.09
N ILE A 83 -8.55 4.80 -14.23
CA ILE A 83 -7.92 4.52 -15.52
C ILE A 83 -8.54 3.25 -16.13
N LYS A 84 -8.69 2.18 -15.35
CA LYS A 84 -9.33 0.94 -15.83
C LYS A 84 -10.75 1.21 -16.32
N SER A 85 -11.55 1.97 -15.57
CA SER A 85 -12.92 2.33 -15.93
C SER A 85 -13.01 3.12 -17.24
N ILE A 86 -12.08 4.06 -17.45
CA ILE A 86 -11.98 4.84 -18.69
C ILE A 86 -11.57 3.95 -19.87
N LEU A 87 -10.56 3.08 -19.68
CA LEU A 87 -10.07 2.19 -20.74
C LEU A 87 -11.12 1.16 -21.16
N ASP A 88 -11.86 0.60 -20.20
CA ASP A 88 -12.95 -0.35 -20.45
C ASP A 88 -14.12 0.33 -21.18
N LYS A 89 -14.42 1.60 -20.88
CA LYS A 89 -15.40 2.41 -21.63
C LYS A 89 -14.94 2.70 -23.06
N SER A 90 -13.66 3.01 -23.26
CA SER A 90 -13.09 3.29 -24.58
C SER A 90 -13.05 2.07 -25.51
N ARG A 91 -13.19 0.86 -24.96
CA ARG A 91 -13.20 -0.40 -25.71
C ARG A 91 -14.60 -0.90 -26.09
N ARG A 92 -15.67 -0.23 -25.66
CA ARG A 92 -17.06 -0.49 -26.11
C ARG A 92 -17.44 0.48 -27.21
#